data_AF-A0A4R8GP08-F1
#
_entry.id   AF-A0A4R8GP08-F1
#
_cell.length_a   1.000
_cell.length_b   1.000
_cell.length_c   1.000
_cell.angle_alpha   90.00
_cell.angle_beta   90.00
_cell.angle_gamma   90.00
#
_symmetry.space_group_name_H-M   'P 1'
#
loop_
_entity.id
_entity.type
_entity.pdbx_description
1 polymer ?
#
loop_
_entity_poly.entity_id
_entity_poly.type
_entity_poly.pdbx_seq_one_letter_code
_entity_poly.pdbx_strand_id
1 'polypeptide(L)'
;MSIIERMAERIIKDAVRSHASDIHIIPRRKDTLIQLRFGSQLTPRLYLPKEECDRLISHFKFTASMDIGEKRRPQSGAYSLEVDGQMIGLRFSTLPSSHSESLVIRILPQQEQIPFFQISLFPDMTRKMLALLKHAHGLIIFTGPTPNVR
;
A
#
# COMPACT_ATOMS: atom_id res chain seq x y z
N MET A 1 -4.05 9.88 -22.91
CA MET A 1 -3.61 8.79 -22.01
C MET A 1 -3.19 7.59 -22.83
N SER A 2 -2.01 7.04 -22.54
CA SER A 2 -1.55 5.78 -23.12
C SER A 2 -2.40 4.58 -22.65
N ILE A 3 -2.32 3.44 -23.34
CA ILE A 3 -3.01 2.21 -22.94
C ILE A 3 -2.57 1.76 -21.53
N ILE A 4 -1.29 1.91 -21.22
CA ILE A 4 -0.69 1.52 -19.93
C ILE A 4 -1.17 2.43 -18.79
N GLU A 5 -1.27 3.75 -19.01
CA GLU A 5 -1.82 4.68 -18.01
C GLU A 5 -3.25 4.30 -17.60
N ARG A 6 -4.11 4.03 -18.59
CA ARG A 6 -5.50 3.61 -18.31
C ARG A 6 -5.57 2.28 -17.57
N MET A 7 -4.69 1.34 -17.90
CA MET A 7 -4.59 0.06 -17.20
C MET A 7 -4.13 0.25 -15.76
N ALA A 8 -3.09 1.06 -15.53
CA ALA A 8 -2.55 1.36 -14.21
C ALA A 8 -3.60 2.02 -13.31
N GLU A 9 -4.28 3.04 -13.82
CA GLU A 9 -5.36 3.73 -13.12
C GLU A 9 -6.52 2.77 -12.80
N ARG A 10 -6.92 1.92 -13.75
CA ARG A 10 -7.96 0.92 -13.54
C ARG A 10 -7.58 -0.08 -12.45
N ILE A 11 -6.36 -0.62 -12.47
CA ILE A 11 -5.87 -1.57 -11.45
C ILE A 11 -5.96 -0.94 -10.05
N ILE A 12 -5.52 0.30 -9.90
CA ILE A 12 -5.59 1.01 -8.61
C ILE A 12 -7.04 1.23 -8.19
N LYS A 13 -7.89 1.79 -9.08
CA LYS A 13 -9.30 2.06 -8.76
C LYS A 13 -10.07 0.80 -8.40
N ASP A 14 -9.86 -0.30 -9.15
CA ASP A 14 -10.49 -1.58 -8.87
C ASP A 14 -10.03 -2.14 -7.50
N ALA A 15 -8.73 -2.02 -7.17
CA ALA A 15 -8.20 -2.43 -5.88
C ALA A 15 -8.78 -1.61 -4.72
N VAL A 16 -8.83 -0.28 -4.86
CA VAL A 16 -9.41 0.64 -3.86
C VAL A 16 -10.89 0.34 -3.65
N ARG A 17 -11.69 0.23 -4.73
CA ARG A 17 -13.13 -0.08 -4.65
C ARG A 17 -13.39 -1.44 -4.03
N SER A 18 -12.51 -2.42 -4.27
CA SER A 18 -12.59 -3.73 -3.64
C SER A 18 -12.10 -3.78 -2.19
N HIS A 19 -11.59 -2.67 -1.64
CA HIS A 19 -11.05 -2.57 -0.29
C HIS A 19 -9.83 -3.49 -0.07
N ALA A 20 -8.98 -3.63 -1.10
CA ALA A 20 -7.72 -4.35 -0.99
C ALA A 20 -6.69 -3.54 -0.17
N SER A 21 -5.83 -4.23 0.59
CA SER A 21 -4.74 -3.60 1.34
C SER A 21 -3.47 -3.41 0.50
N ASP A 22 -3.18 -4.37 -0.39
CA ASP A 22 -1.96 -4.38 -1.19
C ASP A 22 -2.27 -4.93 -2.60
N ILE A 23 -1.62 -4.35 -3.60
CA ILE A 23 -1.58 -4.83 -4.98
C ILE A 23 -0.19 -5.42 -5.20
N HIS A 24 -0.12 -6.69 -5.57
CA HIS A 24 1.12 -7.41 -5.85
C HIS A 24 1.24 -7.65 -7.35
N ILE A 25 2.30 -7.15 -7.96
CA ILE A 25 2.64 -7.37 -9.38
C ILE A 25 3.89 -8.26 -9.41
N ILE A 26 3.68 -9.53 -9.74
CA ILE A 26 4.67 -10.59 -9.60
C ILE A 26 5.02 -11.14 -10.98
N PRO A 27 6.19 -10.81 -11.55
CA PRO A 27 6.65 -11.45 -12.78
C PRO A 27 6.98 -12.92 -12.51
N ARG A 28 6.48 -13.81 -13.37
CA ARG A 28 6.74 -15.26 -13.35
C ARG A 28 7.52 -15.66 -14.60
N ARG A 29 7.82 -16.95 -14.75
CA ARG A 29 8.59 -17.45 -15.90
C ARG A 29 7.90 -17.18 -17.25
N LYS A 30 6.58 -17.36 -17.33
CA LYS A 30 5.80 -17.29 -18.59
C LYS A 30 4.99 -16.00 -18.73
N ASP A 31 4.53 -15.43 -17.64
CA ASP A 31 3.62 -14.29 -17.58
C ASP A 31 3.87 -13.47 -16.32
N THR A 32 3.05 -12.46 -16.08
CA THR A 32 2.98 -11.72 -14.83
C THR A 32 1.66 -11.99 -14.16
N LEU A 33 1.69 -12.23 -12.86
CA LEU A 33 0.50 -12.39 -12.03
C LEU A 33 0.28 -11.12 -11.19
N ILE A 34 -0.91 -10.54 -11.29
CA ILE A 34 -1.37 -9.47 -10.42
C ILE A 34 -2.32 -10.07 -9.37
N GLN A 35 -2.02 -9.84 -8.10
CA GLN A 35 -2.83 -10.30 -6.97
C GLN A 35 -3.24 -9.10 -6.11
N LEU A 36 -4.43 -9.19 -5.53
CA LEU A 36 -4.89 -8.25 -4.51
C LEU A 36 -4.88 -8.94 -3.15
N ARG A 37 -4.47 -8.21 -2.12
CA ARG A 37 -4.54 -8.68 -0.74
C ARG A 37 -5.82 -8.17 -0.08
N PHE A 38 -6.58 -9.07 0.51
CA PHE A 38 -7.74 -8.77 1.36
C PHE A 38 -7.47 -9.36 2.74
N GLY A 39 -7.16 -8.50 3.73
CA GLY A 39 -6.72 -8.94 5.05
C GLY A 39 -5.48 -9.84 4.96
N SER A 40 -5.62 -11.12 5.33
CA SER A 40 -4.53 -12.11 5.27
C SER A 40 -4.44 -12.87 3.94
N GLN A 41 -5.45 -12.75 3.07
CA GLN A 41 -5.55 -13.56 1.85
C GLN A 41 -5.03 -12.82 0.61
N LEU A 42 -4.31 -13.53 -0.27
CA LEU A 42 -3.94 -13.05 -1.60
C LEU A 42 -4.81 -13.71 -2.67
N THR A 43 -5.46 -12.90 -3.49
CA THR A 43 -6.37 -13.36 -4.55
C THR A 43 -5.83 -12.95 -5.92
N PRO A 44 -5.55 -13.90 -6.83
CA PRO A 44 -5.22 -13.61 -8.23
C PRO A 44 -6.31 -12.80 -8.93
N ARG A 45 -5.94 -11.80 -9.72
CA ARG A 45 -6.90 -10.96 -10.45
C ARG A 45 -6.64 -10.80 -11.94
N LEU A 46 -5.39 -10.68 -12.35
CA LEU A 46 -5.05 -10.46 -13.75
C LEU A 46 -3.75 -11.17 -14.09
N TYR A 47 -3.67 -11.66 -15.33
CA TYR A 47 -2.43 -12.15 -15.93
C TYR A 47 -2.06 -11.23 -17.08
N LEU A 48 -0.79 -10.84 -17.15
CA LEU A 48 -0.26 -9.96 -18.18
C LEU A 48 0.95 -10.57 -18.88
N PRO A 49 1.16 -10.29 -20.17
CA PRO A 49 2.44 -10.52 -20.81
C PRO A 49 3.58 -9.79 -20.08
N LYS A 50 4.80 -10.32 -20.16
CA LYS A 50 5.97 -9.71 -19.49
C LYS A 50 6.26 -8.29 -19.96
N GLU A 51 6.13 -8.04 -21.26
CA GLU A 51 6.39 -6.71 -21.82
C GLU A 51 5.40 -5.66 -21.29
N GLU A 52 4.13 -6.03 -21.11
CA GLU A 52 3.13 -5.16 -20.50
C GLU A 52 3.44 -4.88 -19.03
N CYS A 53 3.93 -5.89 -18.30
CA CYS A 53 4.38 -5.73 -16.92
C CYS A 53 5.56 -4.75 -16.80
N ASP A 54 6.59 -4.88 -17.63
CA ASP A 54 7.74 -3.97 -17.61
C ASP A 54 7.33 -2.52 -17.88
N ARG A 55 6.38 -2.31 -18.81
CA ARG A 55 5.81 -1.00 -19.11
C ARG A 55 4.97 -0.47 -17.94
N LEU A 56 4.17 -1.34 -17.32
CA LEU A 56 3.34 -1.01 -16.17
C LEU A 56 4.19 -0.59 -14.95
N ILE A 57 5.24 -1.34 -14.63
CA ILE A 57 6.16 -1.01 -13.55
C ILE A 57 6.91 0.29 -13.84
N SER A 58 7.37 0.49 -15.08
CA SER A 58 8.02 1.74 -15.48
C SER A 58 7.09 2.95 -15.32
N HIS A 59 5.82 2.79 -15.67
CA HIS A 59 4.79 3.82 -15.44
C HIS A 59 4.60 4.10 -13.94
N PHE A 60 4.48 3.08 -13.11
CA PHE A 60 4.36 3.28 -11.66
C PHE A 60 5.60 3.91 -11.03
N LYS A 61 6.80 3.58 -11.52
CA LYS A 61 8.04 4.23 -11.10
C LYS A 61 8.05 5.70 -11.44
N PHE A 62 7.65 6.06 -12.65
CA PHE A 62 7.46 7.47 -13.02
C PHE A 62 6.47 8.17 -12.09
N THR A 63 5.27 7.60 -11.90
CA THR A 63 4.20 8.19 -11.08
C THR A 63 4.62 8.37 -9.62
N ALA A 64 5.42 7.45 -9.08
CA ALA A 64 5.89 7.49 -7.70
C ALA A 64 7.27 8.17 -7.53
N SER A 65 7.75 8.90 -8.54
CA SER A 65 9.04 9.60 -8.54
C SER A 65 10.26 8.69 -8.23
N MET A 66 10.23 7.45 -8.74
CA MET A 66 11.32 6.48 -8.67
C MET A 66 12.16 6.50 -9.95
N ASP A 67 13.41 6.02 -9.88
CA ASP A 67 14.30 5.93 -11.04
C ASP A 67 13.89 4.75 -11.94
N ILE A 68 13.31 5.05 -13.10
CA ILE A 68 12.84 4.05 -14.08
C ILE A 68 13.99 3.14 -14.57
N GLY A 69 15.18 3.70 -14.76
CA GLY A 69 16.35 3.00 -15.31
C GLY A 69 16.99 2.02 -14.33
N GLU A 70 16.89 2.28 -13.03
CA GLU A 70 17.46 1.39 -12.01
C GLU A 70 16.52 0.21 -11.70
N LYS A 71 16.92 -1.01 -12.07
CA LYS A 71 16.14 -2.25 -11.82
C LYS A 71 16.86 -3.24 -10.90
N ARG A 72 18.08 -2.92 -10.45
CA ARG A 72 18.96 -3.83 -9.69
C ARG A 72 18.87 -3.61 -8.18
N ARG A 73 18.28 -2.49 -7.75
CA ARG A 73 18.13 -2.12 -6.34
C ARG A 73 16.64 -1.95 -6.00
N PRO A 74 16.22 -2.35 -4.78
CA PRO A 74 14.89 -2.00 -4.29
C PRO A 74 14.67 -0.50 -4.32
N GLN A 75 13.47 -0.06 -4.69
CA GLN A 75 13.07 1.33 -4.63
C GLN A 75 11.77 1.47 -3.84
N SER A 76 11.56 2.66 -3.29
CA SER A 76 10.31 3.02 -2.63
C SER A 76 9.88 4.39 -3.10
N GLY A 77 8.58 4.54 -3.34
CA GLY A 77 7.97 5.79 -3.75
C GLY A 77 6.59 5.94 -3.12
N ALA A 78 6.03 7.13 -3.25
CA ALA A 78 4.68 7.41 -2.80
C ALA A 78 3.94 8.25 -3.84
N TYR A 79 2.63 8.09 -3.89
CA TYR A 79 1.75 8.88 -4.74
C TYR A 79 0.39 8.99 -4.06
N SER A 80 -0.38 10.03 -4.40
CA SER A 80 -1.75 10.19 -3.94
C SER A 80 -2.68 10.28 -5.14
N LEU A 81 -3.76 9.51 -5.11
CA LEU A 81 -4.74 9.45 -6.18
C LEU A 81 -6.13 9.75 -5.61
N GLU A 82 -6.91 10.56 -6.32
CA GLU A 82 -8.33 10.73 -6.03
C GLU A 82 -9.14 9.57 -6.63
N VAL A 83 -9.89 8.86 -5.78
CA VAL A 83 -10.80 7.79 -6.18
C VAL A 83 -12.16 8.06 -5.55
N ASP A 84 -13.19 8.21 -6.38
CA ASP A 84 -14.58 8.43 -5.95
C ASP A 84 -14.71 9.61 -4.95
N GLY A 85 -13.97 10.70 -5.18
CA GLY A 85 -13.97 11.91 -4.36
C GLY A 85 -13.10 11.85 -3.09
N GLN A 86 -12.37 10.75 -2.87
CA GLN A 86 -11.48 10.58 -1.73
C GLN A 86 -10.01 10.54 -2.15
N MET A 87 -9.16 11.28 -1.44
CA MET A 87 -7.72 11.23 -1.62
C MET A 87 -7.13 10.00 -0.93
N ILE A 88 -6.62 9.07 -1.74
CA ILE A 88 -6.01 7.82 -1.27
C ILE A 88 -4.49 7.90 -1.38
N GLY A 89 -3.80 7.63 -0.28
CA GLY A 89 -2.34 7.50 -0.25
C GLY A 89 -1.90 6.12 -0.74
N LEU A 90 -0.89 6.08 -1.60
CA LEU A 90 -0.33 4.86 -2.15
C LEU A 90 1.18 4.83 -1.87
N ARG A 91 1.68 3.68 -1.40
CA ARG A 91 3.10 3.43 -1.23
C ARG A 91 3.56 2.34 -2.17
N PHE A 92 4.55 2.64 -2.99
CA PHE A 92 5.12 1.75 -3.99
C PHE A 92 6.44 1.21 -3.48
N SER A 93 6.67 -0.09 -3.67
CA SER A 93 7.93 -0.75 -3.34
C SER A 93 8.31 -1.72 -4.44
N THR A 94 9.45 -1.50 -5.09
CA THR A 94 9.98 -2.44 -6.09
C THR A 94 11.03 -3.37 -5.50
N LEU A 95 11.11 -4.58 -6.03
CA LEU A 95 12.18 -5.53 -5.72
C LEU A 95 12.72 -6.17 -7.01
N PRO A 96 14.05 -6.26 -7.17
CA PRO A 96 14.66 -6.97 -8.29
C PRO A 96 14.33 -8.47 -8.22
N SER A 97 14.01 -9.07 -9.36
CA SER A 97 13.71 -10.50 -9.49
C SER A 97 14.35 -11.04 -10.77
N SER A 98 15.46 -11.76 -10.67
CA SER A 98 16.25 -12.33 -11.78
C SER A 98 16.39 -11.43 -13.03
N HIS A 99 15.40 -11.43 -13.94
CA HIS A 99 15.38 -10.68 -15.21
C HIS A 99 14.23 -9.67 -15.30
N SER A 100 13.62 -9.34 -14.17
CA SER A 100 12.39 -8.55 -14.07
C SER A 100 12.37 -7.78 -12.75
N GLU A 101 11.45 -6.84 -12.63
CA GLU A 101 11.20 -6.13 -11.39
C GLU A 101 9.81 -6.56 -10.89
N SER A 102 9.68 -6.76 -9.59
CA SER A 102 8.36 -6.93 -8.95
C SER A 102 7.98 -5.62 -8.27
N LEU A 103 6.68 -5.37 -8.17
CA LEU A 103 6.16 -4.15 -7.55
C LEU A 103 5.03 -4.50 -6.58
N VAL A 104 5.07 -3.93 -5.39
CA VAL A 104 3.97 -3.94 -4.44
C VAL A 104 3.48 -2.51 -4.26
N ILE A 105 2.17 -2.32 -4.32
CA ILE A 105 1.50 -1.05 -4.03
C ILE A 105 0.65 -1.26 -2.79
N ARG A 106 1.01 -0.61 -1.69
CA ARG A 106 0.19 -0.57 -0.48
C ARG A 106 -0.79 0.58 -0.57
N ILE A 107 -2.07 0.26 -0.39
CA ILE A 107 -3.13 1.24 -0.27
C ILE A 107 -3.17 1.66 1.20
N LEU A 108 -2.89 2.93 1.46
CA LEU A 108 -2.95 3.48 2.81
C LEU A 108 -4.40 3.81 3.11
N PRO A 109 -4.97 3.26 4.20
CA PRO A 109 -6.31 3.66 4.60
C PRO A 109 -6.31 5.16 4.85
N GLN A 110 -7.37 5.83 4.42
CA GLN A 110 -7.65 7.18 4.87
C GLN A 110 -7.60 7.15 6.40
N GLN A 111 -6.91 8.11 7.02
CA GLN A 111 -6.89 8.24 8.47
C GLN A 111 -8.31 8.55 8.95
N GLU A 112 -9.14 7.53 9.13
CA GLU A 112 -10.22 7.62 10.08
C GLU A 112 -9.53 7.74 11.43
N GLN A 113 -9.52 8.96 11.97
CA GLN A 113 -9.16 9.19 13.36
C GLN A 113 -10.22 8.51 14.20
N ILE A 114 -10.04 7.22 14.47
CA ILE A 114 -10.95 6.50 15.35
C ILE A 114 -10.76 7.14 16.74
N PRO A 115 -11.81 7.72 17.33
CA PRO A 115 -11.70 8.29 18.65
C PRO A 115 -11.16 7.25 19.63
N PHE A 116 -10.21 7.65 20.47
CA PHE A 116 -9.52 6.74 21.38
C PHE A 116 -10.46 5.92 22.31
N PHE A 117 -11.68 6.43 22.54
CA PHE A 117 -12.70 5.73 23.32
C PHE A 117 -13.37 4.55 22.57
N GLN A 118 -13.37 4.56 21.23
CA GLN A 118 -13.99 3.51 20.40
C GLN A 118 -13.08 2.30 20.18
N ILE A 119 -11.76 2.48 20.28
CA ILE A 119 -10.77 1.40 20.16
C ILE A 119 -10.48 0.69 21.50
N SER A 120 -11.01 1.22 22.61
CA SER A 120 -10.69 0.68 23.92
C SER A 120 -11.62 -0.46 24.31
N LEU A 121 -11.02 -1.61 24.62
CA LEU A 121 -11.70 -2.73 25.26
C LEU A 121 -12.01 -2.46 26.75
N PHE A 122 -11.35 -1.47 27.37
CA PHE A 122 -11.42 -1.21 28.81
C PHE A 122 -11.55 0.30 29.10
N PRO A 123 -12.80 0.80 29.28
CA PRO A 123 -13.06 2.23 29.50
C PRO A 123 -12.28 2.86 30.67
N ASP A 124 -12.05 2.09 31.75
CA ASP A 124 -11.27 2.55 32.91
C ASP A 124 -9.79 2.75 32.61
N MET A 125 -9.19 1.86 31.81
CA MET A 125 -7.79 1.97 31.39
C MET A 125 -7.62 3.22 30.49
N THR A 126 -8.57 3.46 29.60
CA THR A 126 -8.59 4.65 28.73
C THR A 126 -8.64 5.94 29.53
N ARG A 127 -9.50 6.01 30.55
CA ARG A 127 -9.56 7.20 31.42
C ARG A 127 -8.24 7.48 32.11
N LYS A 128 -7.58 6.45 32.65
CA LYS A 128 -6.26 6.57 33.29
C LYS A 128 -5.21 7.03 32.28
N MET A 129 -5.18 6.46 31.08
CA MET A 129 -4.23 6.84 30.04
C MET A 129 -4.44 8.28 29.54
N LEU A 130 -5.68 8.70 29.33
CA LEU A 130 -6.02 10.08 28.97
C LEU A 130 -5.63 11.07 30.07
N ALA A 131 -5.71 10.68 31.35
CA ALA A 131 -5.25 11.49 32.46
C ALA A 131 -3.71 11.64 32.47
N LEU A 132 -2.98 10.57 32.17
CA LEU A 132 -1.52 10.60 32.03
C LEU A 132 -1.08 11.52 30.86
N LEU A 133 -1.82 11.54 29.76
CA LEU A 133 -1.56 12.43 28.62
C LEU A 133 -1.72 13.93 28.96
N LYS A 134 -2.39 14.28 30.06
CA LYS A 134 -2.53 15.68 30.52
C LYS A 134 -1.31 16.18 31.30
N HIS A 135 -0.36 15.32 31.62
CA HIS A 135 0.84 15.72 32.35
C HIS A 135 1.78 16.49 31.42
N ALA A 136 2.39 17.58 31.93
CA ALA A 136 3.26 18.45 31.13
C ALA A 136 4.58 17.77 30.68
N HIS A 137 4.97 16.68 31.33
CA HIS A 137 6.16 15.89 31.03
C HIS A 137 5.98 14.45 31.54
N GLY A 138 6.64 13.50 30.88
CA GLY A 138 6.60 12.07 31.21
C GLY A 138 6.92 11.22 29.98
N LEU A 139 7.18 9.93 30.20
CA LEU A 139 7.41 8.95 29.13
C LEU A 139 6.30 7.89 29.16
N ILE A 140 5.59 7.74 28.05
CA ILE A 140 4.62 6.65 27.84
C ILE A 140 5.20 5.75 26.75
N ILE A 141 5.33 4.46 27.04
CA ILE A 141 5.88 3.47 26.12
C ILE A 141 4.75 2.54 25.67
N PHE A 142 4.47 2.53 24.37
CA PHE A 142 3.58 1.55 23.75
C PHE A 142 4.41 0.39 23.22
N THR A 143 4.08 -0.83 23.63
CA THR A 143 4.79 -2.05 23.21
C THR A 143 3.81 -3.03 22.58
N GLY A 144 4.29 -3.78 21.58
CA GLY A 144 3.52 -4.79 20.86
C GLY A 144 4.22 -5.21 19.57
N PRO A 145 3.87 -6.37 19.00
CA PRO A 145 4.39 -6.80 17.70
C PRO A 145 3.86 -5.90 16.58
N THR A 146 4.65 -5.55 15.58
CA THR A 146 4.18 -4.93 14.33
C THR A 146 3.23 -5.92 13.62
N PRO A 147 1.89 -5.70 13.58
CA PRO A 147 1.18 -4.45 13.26
C PRO A 147 0.22 -3.91 14.35
N ASN A 148 0.33 -4.39 15.58
CA ASN A 148 -0.64 -4.14 16.66
C ASN A 148 -0.40 -2.83 17.43
N VAL A 149 0.69 -2.12 17.14
CA VAL A 149 0.94 -0.79 17.68
C VAL A 149 0.47 0.22 16.65
N ARG A 150 -0.82 0.57 16.72
CA ARG A 150 -1.44 1.72 16.06
C ARG A 150 -2.36 2.41 17.06
#